data_AF-A0A383BZQ4-F1
#
_entry.id   AF-A0A383BZQ4-F1
#
_cell.length_a   1.000
_cell.length_b   1.000
_cell.length_c   1.000
_cell.angle_alpha   90.00
_cell.angle_beta   90.00
_cell.angle_gamma   90.00
#
_symmetry.space_group_name_H-M   'P 1'
#
loop_
_entity.id
_entity.type
_entity.pdbx_description
1 polymer ?
#
loop_
_entity_poly.entity_id
_entity_poly.type
_entity_poly.pdbx_seq_one_letter_code
_entity_poly.pdbx_strand_id
1 'polypeptide(L)'
;MLWSSYSFAGVEEVIKEIKKNKDLAQGFNKVKEYDKRNNWRVTNYKILEADKNTRKHVLQIVKKSEGYPVRFGEESLRFEVRAGDGWGWDARNDRERVELTICCVNKKTTWTAWSLYLPDDHEIIFPAKTMLAQFHNDADNPPAFTFQNQSDTRGNEGGGYWIEVDHYIDGGNNIPKKLLDISEMNGKWNDVLVNAKWTHKDDGF
;
A
#
# COMPACT_ATOMS: atom_id res chain seq x y z
N MET A 1 13.59 -9.94 36.45
CA MET A 1 13.30 -10.55 35.13
C MET A 1 12.40 -9.58 34.39
N LEU A 2 12.97 -8.69 33.57
CA LEU A 2 12.23 -7.65 32.85
C LEU A 2 11.46 -8.33 31.73
N TRP A 3 10.15 -8.50 31.91
CA TRP A 3 9.24 -8.80 30.81
C TRP A 3 9.16 -7.55 29.94
N SER A 4 9.92 -7.54 28.84
CA SER A 4 9.65 -6.61 27.77
C SER A 4 8.31 -7.00 27.16
N SER A 5 7.25 -6.32 27.56
CA SER A 5 5.97 -6.39 26.86
C SER A 5 6.15 -5.68 25.52
N TYR A 6 6.68 -6.41 24.53
CA TYR A 6 6.62 -6.02 23.13
C TYR A 6 5.16 -6.09 22.68
N SER A 7 4.42 -5.04 23.01
CA SER A 7 3.15 -4.74 22.38
C SER A 7 3.47 -4.33 20.95
N PHE A 8 3.63 -5.31 20.07
CA PHE A 8 3.55 -5.06 18.63
C PHE A 8 2.24 -4.31 18.37
N ALA A 9 2.34 -3.09 17.83
CA ALA A 9 1.18 -2.31 17.46
C ALA A 9 0.42 -3.09 16.37
N GLY A 10 -0.69 -3.73 16.74
CA GLY A 10 -1.59 -4.36 15.78
C GLY A 10 -2.31 -3.32 14.92
N VAL A 11 -3.12 -3.79 13.97
CA VAL A 11 -3.86 -2.97 12.99
C VAL A 11 -4.54 -1.74 13.63
N GLU A 12 -5.20 -1.91 14.76
CA GLU A 12 -5.91 -0.84 15.48
C GLU A 12 -4.97 0.25 16.00
N GLU A 13 -3.81 -0.15 16.55
CA GLU A 13 -2.83 0.80 17.06
C GLU A 13 -2.15 1.54 15.90
N VAL A 14 -1.88 0.85 14.79
CA VAL A 14 -1.41 1.52 13.56
C VAL A 14 -2.40 2.59 13.11
N ILE A 15 -3.69 2.28 13.01
CA ILE A 15 -4.73 3.24 12.63
C ILE A 15 -4.80 4.44 13.60
N LYS A 16 -4.57 4.20 14.90
CA LYS A 16 -4.61 5.23 15.93
C LYS A 16 -3.39 6.14 15.91
N GLU A 17 -2.21 5.59 15.65
CA GLU A 17 -0.93 6.31 15.76
C GLU A 17 -0.47 6.93 14.43
N ILE A 18 -0.80 6.34 13.28
CA ILE A 18 -0.38 6.85 11.96
C ILE A 18 -0.74 8.33 11.75
N LYS A 19 -1.85 8.81 12.33
CA LYS A 19 -2.26 10.21 12.19
C LYS A 19 -1.40 11.21 12.96
N LYS A 20 -0.81 10.77 14.08
CA LYS A 20 -0.04 11.62 14.98
C LYS A 20 1.46 11.50 14.68
N ASN A 21 1.83 10.38 14.07
CA ASN A 21 3.19 10.00 13.82
C ASN A 21 3.74 10.65 12.55
N LYS A 22 4.65 11.61 12.73
CA LYS A 22 5.29 12.34 11.62
C LYS A 22 6.30 11.49 10.86
N ASP A 23 6.76 10.37 11.40
CA ASP A 23 7.68 9.48 10.71
C ASP A 23 6.94 8.63 9.67
N LEU A 24 5.67 8.29 9.95
CA LEU A 24 4.86 7.38 9.13
C LEU A 24 4.05 8.09 8.05
N ALA A 25 3.45 9.24 8.36
CA ALA A 25 2.61 9.96 7.41
C ALA A 25 2.67 11.47 7.65
N GLN A 26 2.87 12.23 6.57
CA GLN A 26 2.87 13.69 6.59
C GLN A 26 2.05 14.24 5.42
N GLY A 27 1.51 15.46 5.56
CA GLY A 27 0.79 16.16 4.48
C GLY A 27 -0.55 15.55 4.06
N PHE A 28 -0.92 14.38 4.58
CA PHE A 28 -2.19 13.69 4.32
C PHE A 28 -3.42 14.46 4.84
N ASN A 29 -3.22 15.52 5.64
CA ASN A 29 -4.27 16.44 6.07
C ASN A 29 -4.86 17.32 4.94
N LYS A 30 -4.31 17.24 3.73
CA LYS A 30 -4.76 18.02 2.56
C LYS A 30 -5.80 17.32 1.68
N VAL A 31 -6.41 16.24 2.18
CA VAL A 31 -7.49 15.48 1.51
C VAL A 31 -8.89 16.03 1.86
N LYS A 32 -9.92 15.60 1.11
CA LYS A 32 -11.31 16.03 1.35
C LYS A 32 -11.79 15.64 2.75
N GLU A 33 -12.48 16.53 3.46
CA GLU A 33 -13.14 16.22 4.75
C GLU A 33 -12.23 15.59 5.82
N TYR A 34 -10.94 15.92 5.77
CA TYR A 34 -9.93 15.44 6.72
C TYR A 34 -10.35 15.63 8.18
N ASP A 35 -10.75 16.84 8.56
CA ASP A 35 -11.14 17.18 9.93
C ASP A 35 -12.51 16.64 10.37
N LYS A 36 -13.27 16.00 9.46
CA LYS A 36 -14.65 15.57 9.73
C LYS A 36 -14.80 14.06 9.80
N ARG A 37 -14.44 13.35 8.74
CA ARG A 37 -14.68 11.90 8.62
C ARG A 37 -13.58 11.13 7.92
N ASN A 38 -12.66 11.82 7.25
CA ASN A 38 -11.72 11.17 6.39
C ASN A 38 -10.42 10.85 7.12
N ASN A 39 -10.37 9.61 7.58
CA ASN A 39 -9.34 9.07 8.44
C ASN A 39 -8.69 7.86 7.75
N TRP A 40 -7.41 7.63 8.04
CA TRP A 40 -6.76 6.35 7.75
C TRP A 40 -7.61 5.20 8.31
N ARG A 41 -7.81 4.17 7.48
CA ARG A 41 -8.52 2.94 7.84
C ARG A 41 -7.98 1.79 7.00
N VAL A 42 -8.18 0.57 7.48
CA VAL A 42 -7.99 -0.59 6.61
C VAL A 42 -9.13 -0.70 5.59
N THR A 43 -8.82 -1.11 4.36
CA THR A 43 -9.81 -1.21 3.29
C THR A 43 -10.85 -2.29 3.60
N ASN A 44 -10.42 -3.42 4.18
CA ASN A 44 -11.29 -4.51 4.58
C ASN A 44 -11.53 -4.53 6.10
N TYR A 45 -12.68 -4.03 6.53
CA TYR A 45 -13.02 -3.90 7.96
C TYR A 45 -13.11 -5.25 8.69
N LYS A 46 -13.33 -6.37 7.98
CA LYS A 46 -13.39 -7.72 8.57
C LYS A 46 -12.07 -8.15 9.20
N ILE A 47 -10.96 -7.53 8.81
CA ILE A 47 -9.67 -7.67 9.50
C ILE A 47 -9.84 -7.36 10.98
N LEU A 48 -10.56 -6.28 11.33
CA LEU A 48 -10.72 -5.83 12.72
C LEU A 48 -11.57 -6.79 13.57
N GLU A 49 -12.43 -7.58 12.95
CA GLU A 49 -13.26 -8.59 13.61
C GLU A 49 -12.51 -9.91 13.87
N ALA A 50 -11.42 -10.17 13.15
CA ALA A 50 -10.65 -11.40 13.28
C ALA A 50 -9.81 -11.42 14.57
N ASP A 51 -9.50 -12.64 15.05
CA ASP A 51 -8.65 -12.86 16.22
C ASP A 51 -7.32 -12.10 16.06
N LYS A 52 -7.04 -11.22 17.02
CA LYS A 52 -5.84 -10.38 17.02
C LYS A 52 -4.56 -11.20 16.92
N ASN A 53 -4.53 -12.40 17.50
CA ASN A 53 -3.35 -13.26 17.48
C ASN A 53 -3.02 -13.77 16.07
N THR A 54 -4.03 -14.00 15.23
CA THR A 54 -3.84 -14.54 13.89
C THR A 54 -3.45 -13.48 12.88
N ARG A 55 -3.65 -12.19 13.19
CA ARG A 55 -3.38 -11.06 12.28
C ARG A 55 -2.39 -10.03 12.80
N LYS A 56 -1.70 -10.30 13.91
CA LYS A 56 -0.77 -9.32 14.53
C LYS A 56 0.43 -8.97 13.65
N HIS A 57 0.78 -9.82 12.68
CA HIS A 57 1.90 -9.62 11.76
C HIS A 57 1.54 -8.73 10.58
N VAL A 58 0.25 -8.58 10.26
CA VAL A 58 -0.18 -8.12 8.93
C VAL A 58 0.07 -6.64 8.67
N LEU A 59 0.05 -5.85 9.74
CA LEU A 59 0.32 -4.42 9.72
C LEU A 59 0.88 -4.01 11.07
N GLN A 60 2.09 -3.45 11.06
CA GLN A 60 2.83 -3.09 12.26
C GLN A 60 3.52 -1.73 12.09
N ILE A 61 3.68 -1.01 13.19
CA ILE A 61 4.70 0.04 13.31
C ILE A 61 5.96 -0.65 13.82
N VAL A 62 7.05 -0.54 13.05
CA VAL A 62 8.35 -1.13 13.37
C VAL A 62 9.42 -0.06 13.55
N LYS A 63 10.48 -0.38 14.29
CA LYS A 63 11.46 0.60 14.76
C LYS A 63 12.85 0.34 14.20
N LYS A 64 13.56 1.43 13.90
CA LYS A 64 14.98 1.39 13.53
C LYS A 64 15.84 0.78 14.64
N SER A 65 15.54 1.10 15.90
CA SER A 65 16.25 0.55 17.08
C SER A 65 16.12 -0.97 17.24
N GLU A 66 15.14 -1.58 16.58
CA GLU A 66 14.90 -3.03 16.55
C GLU A 66 15.50 -3.68 15.29
N GLY A 67 16.26 -2.92 14.49
CA GLY A 67 16.93 -3.41 13.27
C GLY A 67 16.06 -3.39 12.02
N TYR A 68 14.84 -2.85 12.08
CA TYR A 68 14.00 -2.74 10.89
C TYR A 68 14.45 -1.60 9.96
N PRO A 69 14.26 -1.75 8.63
CA PRO A 69 14.49 -0.64 7.71
C PRO A 69 13.52 0.49 8.00
N VAL A 70 14.06 1.72 8.12
CA VAL A 70 13.29 2.95 8.32
C VAL A 70 13.82 4.02 7.37
N ARG A 71 12.93 4.62 6.57
CA ARG A 71 13.27 5.65 5.57
C ARG A 71 13.58 7.00 6.18
N PHE A 72 12.80 7.39 7.19
CA PHE A 72 12.77 8.71 7.80
C PHE A 72 12.39 8.58 9.27
N GLY A 73 13.08 9.32 10.14
CA GLY A 73 12.85 9.24 11.59
C GLY A 73 13.25 7.89 12.18
N GLU A 74 12.44 7.38 13.12
CA GLU A 74 12.72 6.17 13.91
C GLU A 74 11.77 5.00 13.62
N GLU A 75 10.68 5.24 12.89
CA GLU A 75 9.61 4.26 12.67
C GLU A 75 9.21 4.11 11.20
N SER A 76 8.79 2.91 10.80
CA SER A 76 8.19 2.62 9.49
C SER A 76 6.97 1.72 9.63
N LEU A 77 6.14 1.67 8.57
CA LEU A 77 5.05 0.70 8.48
C LEU A 77 5.57 -0.58 7.84
N ARG A 78 5.26 -1.72 8.45
CA ARG A 78 5.51 -3.05 7.90
C ARG A 78 4.18 -3.73 7.58
N PHE A 79 4.05 -4.16 6.34
CA PHE A 79 2.95 -5.01 5.87
C PHE A 79 3.49 -6.41 5.62
N GLU A 80 2.75 -7.44 6.04
CA GLU A 80 3.09 -8.84 5.78
C GLU A 80 1.81 -9.64 5.56
N VAL A 81 1.57 -10.06 4.32
CA VAL A 81 0.40 -10.88 3.97
C VAL A 81 0.89 -12.29 3.70
N ARG A 82 0.30 -13.27 4.38
CA ARG A 82 0.61 -14.70 4.24
C ARG A 82 -0.59 -15.43 3.66
N ALA A 83 -0.35 -16.59 3.07
CA ALA A 83 -1.42 -17.48 2.63
C ALA A 83 -2.43 -17.73 3.76
N GLY A 84 -3.70 -17.42 3.49
CA GLY A 84 -4.81 -17.47 4.46
C GLY A 84 -5.17 -16.11 5.09
N ASP A 85 -4.40 -15.04 4.85
CA ASP A 85 -4.69 -13.67 5.31
C ASP A 85 -5.72 -12.96 4.41
N GLY A 86 -6.81 -13.68 4.13
CA GLY A 86 -8.00 -13.16 3.47
C GLY A 86 -9.12 -12.96 4.47
N TRP A 87 -9.88 -11.86 4.35
CA TRP A 87 -11.07 -11.62 5.17
C TRP A 87 -12.28 -11.21 4.32
N GLY A 88 -13.49 -11.49 4.83
CA GLY A 88 -14.72 -11.02 4.21
C GLY A 88 -14.91 -11.52 2.78
N TRP A 89 -15.14 -10.59 1.84
CA TRP A 89 -15.30 -10.91 0.41
C TRP A 89 -13.98 -11.35 -0.23
N ASP A 90 -12.84 -10.78 0.20
CA ASP A 90 -11.52 -11.10 -0.38
C ASP A 90 -11.19 -12.60 -0.22
N ALA A 91 -11.43 -13.14 0.99
CA ALA A 91 -11.23 -14.57 1.30
C ALA A 91 -12.04 -15.54 0.42
N ARG A 92 -13.13 -15.06 -0.20
CA ARG A 92 -14.04 -15.88 -1.03
C ARG A 92 -13.75 -15.73 -2.52
N ASN A 93 -12.82 -14.86 -2.89
CA ASN A 93 -12.53 -14.50 -4.28
C ASN A 93 -11.01 -14.56 -4.55
N ASP A 94 -10.30 -15.47 -3.88
CA ASP A 94 -8.87 -15.71 -4.04
C ASP A 94 -8.03 -14.43 -3.92
N ARG A 95 -8.37 -13.59 -2.93
CA ARG A 95 -7.70 -12.33 -2.63
C ARG A 95 -7.30 -12.25 -1.17
N GLU A 96 -6.14 -11.67 -0.96
CA GLU A 96 -5.60 -11.33 0.34
C GLU A 96 -5.20 -9.85 0.31
N ARG A 97 -5.74 -9.05 1.23
CA ARG A 97 -5.61 -7.59 1.16
C ARG A 97 -5.48 -6.99 2.54
N VAL A 98 -4.36 -6.31 2.73
CA VAL A 98 -4.11 -5.45 3.88
C VAL A 98 -3.57 -4.14 3.35
N GLU A 99 -4.42 -3.13 3.36
CA GLU A 99 -4.16 -1.83 2.77
C GLU A 99 -4.61 -0.74 3.73
N LEU A 100 -3.90 0.37 3.75
CA LEU A 100 -4.35 1.58 4.40
C LEU A 100 -4.91 2.54 3.37
N THR A 101 -6.15 2.96 3.58
CA THR A 101 -6.84 3.89 2.72
C THR A 101 -7.06 5.21 3.46
N ILE A 102 -6.73 6.30 2.78
CA ILE A 102 -7.27 7.62 3.06
C ILE A 102 -8.03 8.09 1.81
N CYS A 103 -9.27 8.52 1.99
CA CYS A 103 -10.05 9.05 0.88
C CYS A 103 -9.86 10.56 0.81
N CYS A 104 -10.79 11.27 0.20
CA CYS A 104 -10.58 11.38 -1.23
C CYS A 104 -9.69 12.56 -1.60
N VAL A 105 -8.82 12.32 -2.57
CA VAL A 105 -8.00 13.36 -3.19
C VAL A 105 -8.92 14.22 -4.06
N ASN A 106 -9.56 15.24 -3.48
CA ASN A 106 -10.52 16.11 -4.17
C ASN A 106 -9.90 17.47 -4.55
N LYS A 107 -8.67 17.45 -5.05
CA LYS A 107 -7.99 18.65 -5.55
C LYS A 107 -7.58 18.41 -6.99
N LYS A 108 -7.81 19.40 -7.85
CA LYS A 108 -7.58 19.32 -9.31
C LYS A 108 -6.21 18.73 -9.63
N THR A 109 -5.16 19.21 -8.97
CA THR A 109 -3.79 18.71 -9.12
C THR A 109 -3.21 18.38 -7.75
N THR A 110 -2.59 17.22 -7.63
CA THR A 110 -1.96 16.78 -6.38
C THR A 110 -0.61 16.16 -6.61
N TRP A 111 0.26 16.41 -5.64
CA TRP A 111 1.50 15.68 -5.45
C TRP A 111 1.30 14.67 -4.32
N THR A 112 1.42 13.39 -4.65
CA THR A 112 1.34 12.27 -3.70
C THR A 112 2.68 11.56 -3.70
N ALA A 113 3.21 11.28 -2.52
CA ALA A 113 4.48 10.60 -2.36
C ALA A 113 4.37 9.48 -1.34
N TRP A 114 5.13 8.41 -1.57
CA TRP A 114 5.35 7.34 -0.61
C TRP A 114 6.74 6.76 -0.80
N SER A 115 7.25 6.10 0.22
CA SER A 115 8.50 5.35 0.16
C SER A 115 8.22 3.88 0.41
N LEU A 116 8.85 3.01 -0.35
CA LEU A 116 8.66 1.56 -0.25
C LEU A 116 10.02 0.86 -0.11
N TYR A 117 10.05 -0.17 0.73
CA TYR A 117 11.18 -1.06 0.91
C TYR A 117 10.69 -2.50 0.75
N LEU A 118 11.28 -3.24 -0.19
CA LEU A 118 11.13 -4.70 -0.26
C LEU A 118 12.43 -5.35 0.21
N PRO A 119 12.37 -6.33 1.13
CA PRO A 119 13.55 -7.10 1.54
C PRO A 119 14.27 -7.77 0.37
N ASP A 120 15.56 -8.07 0.54
CA ASP A 120 16.36 -8.79 -0.46
C ASP A 120 15.75 -10.16 -0.81
N ASP A 121 15.14 -10.81 0.19
CA ASP A 121 14.46 -12.10 0.11
C ASP A 121 12.95 -11.99 -0.19
N HIS A 122 12.46 -10.84 -0.67
CA HIS A 122 11.06 -10.68 -1.04
C HIS A 122 10.65 -11.69 -2.13
N GLU A 123 9.66 -12.53 -1.80
CA GLU A 123 9.16 -13.56 -2.72
C GLU A 123 8.35 -12.95 -3.87
N ILE A 124 8.71 -13.32 -5.10
CA ILE A 124 7.96 -12.98 -6.31
C ILE A 124 6.90 -14.06 -6.53
N ILE A 125 5.64 -13.69 -6.37
CA ILE A 125 4.49 -14.63 -6.46
C ILE A 125 3.87 -14.72 -7.86
N PHE A 126 4.56 -14.21 -8.88
CA PHE A 126 4.11 -14.24 -10.27
C PHE A 126 3.78 -15.70 -10.71
N PRO A 127 2.64 -15.97 -11.39
CA PRO A 127 1.75 -15.04 -12.08
C PRO A 127 0.71 -14.32 -11.20
N ALA A 128 0.64 -14.61 -9.89
CA ALA A 128 -0.12 -13.75 -8.99
C ALA A 128 0.61 -12.40 -8.82
N LYS A 129 -0.16 -11.35 -8.51
CA LYS A 129 0.34 -9.98 -8.48
C LYS A 129 0.25 -9.44 -7.06
N THR A 130 1.34 -8.87 -6.55
CA THR A 130 1.32 -8.12 -5.29
C THR A 130 1.10 -6.64 -5.60
N MET A 131 -0.08 -6.11 -5.27
CA MET A 131 -0.37 -4.69 -5.39
C MET A 131 0.16 -3.94 -4.17
N LEU A 132 1.05 -2.98 -4.41
CA LEU A 132 1.81 -2.27 -3.38
C LEU A 132 1.28 -0.85 -3.13
N ALA A 133 0.66 -0.24 -4.15
CA ALA A 133 -0.08 1.01 -4.04
C ALA A 133 -1.12 1.12 -5.17
N GLN A 134 -2.14 1.97 -4.97
CA GLN A 134 -3.15 2.21 -5.99
C GLN A 134 -3.82 3.57 -5.85
N PHE A 135 -4.33 4.10 -6.96
CA PHE A 135 -5.33 5.16 -7.00
C PHE A 135 -6.65 4.56 -7.48
N HIS A 136 -7.65 4.59 -6.61
CA HIS A 136 -8.97 4.03 -6.86
C HIS A 136 -10.01 5.14 -6.91
N ASN A 137 -10.94 5.06 -7.87
CA ASN A 137 -12.06 5.99 -7.95
C ASN A 137 -13.18 5.59 -6.95
N ASP A 138 -14.05 6.54 -6.60
CA ASP A 138 -15.29 6.17 -5.92
C ASP A 138 -16.18 5.38 -6.91
N ALA A 139 -16.78 4.27 -6.45
CA ALA A 139 -17.57 3.24 -7.17
C ALA A 139 -16.84 1.91 -7.41
N ASP A 140 -17.57 0.93 -7.94
CA ASP A 140 -17.16 -0.48 -8.09
C ASP A 140 -16.29 -0.74 -9.36
N ASN A 141 -15.59 0.29 -9.83
CA ASN A 141 -14.65 0.15 -10.94
C ASN A 141 -13.35 -0.49 -10.44
N PRO A 142 -12.57 -1.17 -11.29
CA PRO A 142 -11.21 -1.54 -10.93
C PRO A 142 -10.36 -0.30 -10.59
N PRO A 143 -9.26 -0.45 -9.84
CA PRO A 143 -8.39 0.69 -9.56
C PRO A 143 -7.84 1.30 -10.86
N ALA A 144 -7.84 2.63 -10.94
CA ALA A 144 -7.44 3.37 -12.14
C ALA A 144 -5.95 3.21 -12.47
N PHE A 145 -5.14 3.29 -11.42
CA PHE A 145 -3.69 3.19 -11.48
C PHE A 145 -3.24 2.26 -10.36
N THR A 146 -2.45 1.26 -10.68
CA THR A 146 -1.94 0.30 -9.71
C THR A 146 -0.44 0.19 -9.84
N PHE A 147 0.23 0.09 -8.69
CA PHE A 147 1.66 -0.11 -8.60
C PHE A 147 1.92 -1.49 -8.01
N GLN A 148 2.64 -2.34 -8.72
CA GLN A 148 2.64 -3.77 -8.47
C GLN A 148 4.04 -4.39 -8.62
N ASN A 149 4.28 -5.45 -7.87
CA ASN A 149 5.39 -6.38 -8.10
C ASN A 149 4.87 -7.50 -9.03
N GLN A 150 5.16 -7.39 -10.32
CA GLN A 150 4.59 -8.25 -11.37
C GLN A 150 5.50 -8.36 -12.61
N SER A 151 4.95 -8.72 -13.78
CA SER A 151 5.62 -8.77 -15.08
C SER A 151 4.69 -8.27 -16.19
N ASP A 152 5.23 -7.79 -17.31
CA ASP A 152 4.48 -7.53 -18.55
C ASP A 152 4.31 -8.77 -19.43
N THR A 153 5.09 -9.82 -19.20
CA THR A 153 5.01 -11.08 -19.95
C THR A 153 4.28 -12.15 -19.15
N ARG A 154 3.49 -12.98 -19.82
CA ARG A 154 2.93 -14.22 -19.23
C ARG A 154 4.00 -15.31 -19.26
N GLY A 155 4.94 -15.24 -18.32
CA GLY A 155 6.05 -16.20 -18.15
C GLY A 155 6.21 -16.69 -16.71
N ASN A 156 7.44 -17.02 -16.30
CA ASN A 156 7.77 -17.35 -14.90
C ASN A 156 8.64 -16.26 -14.25
N GLU A 157 8.87 -15.15 -14.96
CA GLU A 157 9.75 -14.07 -14.52
C GLU A 157 8.88 -12.85 -14.20
N GLY A 158 8.83 -12.48 -12.93
CA GLY A 158 8.20 -11.25 -12.44
C GLY A 158 9.12 -10.51 -11.48
N GLY A 159 8.58 -9.54 -10.76
CA GLY A 159 9.32 -8.75 -9.77
C GLY A 159 9.65 -7.34 -10.26
N GLY A 160 10.33 -6.55 -9.43
CA GLY A 160 10.52 -5.12 -9.68
C GLY A 160 9.26 -4.31 -9.36
N TYR A 161 9.18 -3.10 -9.89
CA TYR A 161 8.07 -2.18 -9.63
C TYR A 161 7.45 -1.73 -10.95
N TRP A 162 6.15 -1.95 -11.09
CA TRP A 162 5.43 -1.70 -12.33
C TRP A 162 4.22 -0.82 -12.08
N ILE A 163 3.86 0.01 -13.06
CA ILE A 163 2.58 0.71 -13.09
C ILE A 163 1.67 0.07 -14.14
N GLU A 164 0.45 -0.24 -13.76
CA GLU A 164 -0.62 -0.66 -14.68
C GLU A 164 -1.74 0.37 -14.62
N VAL A 165 -2.15 0.84 -15.79
CA VAL A 165 -3.25 1.78 -15.99
C VAL A 165 -4.42 0.99 -16.55
N ASP A 166 -5.61 1.16 -15.97
CA ASP A 166 -6.78 0.45 -16.43
C ASP A 166 -7.31 1.01 -17.76
N HIS A 167 -7.82 0.15 -18.63
CA HIS A 167 -8.31 0.46 -19.97
C HIS A 167 -9.38 1.55 -19.99
N TYR A 168 -10.18 1.71 -18.93
CA TYR A 168 -11.17 2.79 -18.90
C TYR A 168 -10.53 4.18 -18.76
N ILE A 169 -9.25 4.26 -18.39
CA ILE A 169 -8.48 5.50 -18.28
C ILE A 169 -7.79 5.84 -19.61
N ASP A 170 -7.03 4.89 -20.19
CA ASP A 170 -6.16 5.18 -21.35
C ASP A 170 -6.59 4.49 -22.66
N GLY A 171 -7.67 3.71 -22.64
CA GLY A 171 -8.12 2.90 -23.78
C GLY A 171 -7.17 1.76 -24.14
N GLY A 172 -6.17 1.49 -23.30
CA GLY A 172 -5.15 0.46 -23.49
C GLY A 172 -5.63 -0.94 -23.10
N ASN A 173 -4.68 -1.88 -23.07
CA ASN A 173 -4.94 -3.29 -22.79
C ASN A 173 -4.43 -3.72 -21.39
N ASN A 174 -4.41 -2.79 -20.42
CA ASN A 174 -3.86 -3.01 -19.07
C ASN A 174 -2.43 -3.58 -19.11
N ILE A 175 -1.60 -3.11 -20.05
CA ILE A 175 -0.21 -3.57 -20.19
C ILE A 175 0.64 -2.79 -19.19
N PRO A 176 1.26 -3.46 -18.20
CA PRO A 176 2.05 -2.77 -17.21
C PRO A 176 3.37 -2.25 -17.78
N LYS A 177 3.83 -1.11 -17.26
CA LYS A 177 5.10 -0.48 -17.61
C LYS A 177 6.05 -0.60 -16.42
N LYS A 178 7.26 -1.12 -16.67
CA LYS A 178 8.28 -1.25 -15.62
C LYS A 178 8.80 0.14 -15.24
N LEU A 179 8.86 0.39 -13.94
CA LEU A 179 9.46 1.59 -13.35
C LEU A 179 10.84 1.28 -12.77
N LEU A 180 11.00 0.12 -12.12
CA LEU A 180 12.25 -0.33 -11.51
C LEU A 180 12.43 -1.84 -11.68
N ASP A 181 13.67 -2.28 -11.92
CA ASP A 181 14.05 -3.69 -11.87
C ASP A 181 14.17 -4.20 -10.42
N ILE A 182 14.20 -5.53 -10.24
CA ILE A 182 14.38 -6.17 -8.92
C ILE A 182 15.65 -5.67 -8.22
N SER A 183 16.76 -5.59 -8.97
CA SER A 183 18.05 -5.12 -8.45
C SER A 183 18.04 -3.64 -8.06
N GLU A 184 17.10 -2.87 -8.60
CA GLU A 184 16.87 -1.47 -8.26
C GLU A 184 15.93 -1.34 -7.06
N MET A 185 15.03 -2.29 -6.84
CA MET A 185 13.98 -2.21 -5.83
C MET A 185 14.33 -2.88 -4.51
N ASN A 186 14.84 -4.11 -4.54
CA ASN A 186 15.05 -4.93 -3.35
C ASN A 186 16.23 -4.40 -2.50
N GLY A 187 16.12 -4.60 -1.19
CA GLY A 187 17.16 -4.27 -0.21
C GLY A 187 17.31 -2.78 0.08
N LYS A 188 16.54 -1.91 -0.60
CA LYS A 188 16.68 -0.46 -0.49
C LYS A 188 15.33 0.27 -0.46
N TRP A 189 15.36 1.49 0.04
CA TRP A 189 14.20 2.38 0.00
C TRP A 189 14.08 3.04 -1.38
N ASN A 190 12.88 3.03 -1.92
CA ASN A 190 12.52 3.66 -3.18
C ASN A 190 11.46 4.72 -2.91
N ASP A 191 11.74 5.97 -3.28
CA ASP A 191 10.81 7.08 -3.12
C ASP A 191 10.02 7.27 -4.41
N VAL A 192 8.69 7.21 -4.32
CA VAL A 192 7.77 7.37 -5.43
C VAL A 192 7.08 8.72 -5.29
N LEU A 193 7.06 9.48 -6.39
CA LEU A 193 6.38 10.77 -6.47
C LEU A 193 5.45 10.79 -7.68
N VAL A 194 4.18 11.06 -7.42
CA VAL A 194 3.14 11.17 -8.45
C VAL A 194 2.62 12.59 -8.45
N ASN A 195 2.72 13.25 -9.60
CA ASN A 195 2.06 14.51 -9.90
C ASN A 195 0.91 14.22 -10.85
N ALA A 196 -0.32 14.38 -10.38
CA ALA A 196 -1.50 14.02 -11.15
C ALA A 196 -2.51 15.16 -11.16
N LYS A 197 -3.14 15.37 -12.32
CA LYS A 197 -4.33 16.20 -12.48
C LYS A 197 -5.56 15.31 -12.70
N TRP A 198 -6.31 15.10 -11.63
CA TRP A 198 -7.52 14.26 -11.63
C TRP A 198 -8.68 14.99 -12.29
N THR A 199 -9.04 14.58 -13.51
CA THR A 199 -10.09 15.20 -14.32
C THR A 199 -10.65 14.21 -15.33
N HIS A 200 -11.92 14.37 -15.71
CA HIS A 200 -12.54 13.61 -16.82
C HIS A 200 -12.34 14.31 -18.18
N LYS A 201 -11.64 15.44 -18.19
CA LYS A 201 -11.30 16.17 -19.41
C LYS A 201 -10.01 15.60 -20.01
N ASP A 202 -9.77 15.94 -21.27
CA ASP A 202 -8.55 15.64 -22.02
C ASP A 202 -7.30 16.42 -21.55
N ASP A 203 -7.43 17.24 -20.50
CA ASP A 203 -6.36 18.08 -19.95
C ASP A 203 -5.73 17.52 -18.66
N GLY A 204 -5.97 16.24 -18.36
CA GLY A 204 -5.34 15.49 -17.27
C GLY A 204 -3.92 15.06 -17.58
N PHE A 205 -3.16 14.73 -16.53
CA PHE A 205 -1.82 14.13 -16.61
C PHE A 205 -1.54 13.34 -15.34
#